data_AF-A0A3D3ZNA5-F1
#
_entry.id   AF-A0A3D3ZNA5-F1
#
_cell.length_a   1.000
_cell.length_b   1.000
_cell.length_c   1.000
_cell.angle_alpha   90.00
_cell.angle_beta   90.00
_cell.angle_gamma   90.00
#
_symmetry.space_group_name_H-M   'P 1'
#
loop_
_entity.id
_entity.type
_entity.pdbx_description
1 polymer ?
#
loop_
_entity_poly.entity_id
_entity_poly.type
_entity_poly.pdbx_seq_one_letter_code
_entity_poly.pdbx_strand_id
1 'polypeptide(L)'
;MDTIQTTPVAEAQQEETFSYSGYHSIISGVNPDWEYGGFPLPDGSFWRYREPNAAVIVEAERLRVRVGQITRFNNQVQILDNAKNMFFSTKKFETPDEGEMSVEWEMTARCTGTRPRDLYDGFVSVNLLDFRTGTALDFFVCNDVIATVYARLPFPGVPEPQDPENAVRPKYFSDFNELPIETKPGQLHRYRISYSK
;
A
#
# COMPACT_ATOMS: atom_id res chain seq x y z
N MET A 1 -53.72 22.88 -20.94
CA MET A 1 -52.29 22.72 -21.22
C MET A 1 -51.76 21.84 -20.12
N ASP A 2 -51.70 20.53 -20.37
CA ASP A 2 -51.24 19.56 -19.38
C ASP A 2 -49.72 19.51 -19.43
N THR A 3 -49.10 19.93 -18.33
CA THR A 3 -47.65 19.91 -18.17
C THR A 3 -47.24 18.48 -17.82
N ILE A 4 -46.62 17.77 -18.77
CA ILE A 4 -45.98 16.48 -18.51
C ILE A 4 -44.80 16.73 -17.59
N GLN A 5 -44.90 16.29 -16.33
CA GLN A 5 -43.78 16.22 -15.40
C GLN A 5 -42.88 15.05 -15.81
N THR A 6 -41.80 15.35 -16.54
CA THR A 6 -40.70 14.41 -16.71
C THR A 6 -39.94 14.33 -15.39
N THR A 7 -40.11 13.21 -14.69
CA THR A 7 -39.26 12.88 -13.54
C THR A 7 -37.87 12.53 -14.08
N PRO A 8 -36.78 13.16 -13.62
CA PRO A 8 -35.45 12.76 -14.06
C PRO A 8 -35.17 11.34 -13.57
N VAL A 9 -34.85 10.46 -14.51
CA VAL A 9 -34.34 9.12 -14.20
C VAL A 9 -32.97 9.35 -13.55
N ALA A 10 -32.81 8.93 -12.29
CA ALA A 10 -31.52 8.96 -11.63
C ALA A 10 -30.50 8.21 -12.49
N GLU A 11 -29.40 8.87 -12.85
CA GLU A 11 -28.29 8.22 -13.53
C GLU A 11 -27.81 7.03 -12.68
N ALA A 12 -27.78 5.85 -13.29
CA ALA A 12 -27.36 4.65 -12.60
C ALA A 12 -25.89 4.81 -12.18
N GLN A 13 -25.63 4.68 -10.88
CA GLN A 13 -24.27 4.66 -10.35
C GLN A 13 -23.50 3.51 -11.02
N GLN A 14 -22.50 3.85 -11.84
CA GLN A 14 -21.68 2.86 -12.54
C GLN A 14 -20.68 2.26 -11.55
N GLU A 15 -20.86 0.97 -11.25
CA GLU A 15 -19.95 0.21 -10.40
C GLU A 15 -19.06 -0.68 -11.28
N GLU A 16 -17.74 -0.49 -11.19
CA GLU A 16 -16.76 -1.34 -11.85
C GLU A 16 -15.97 -2.13 -10.81
N THR A 17 -15.93 -3.45 -10.96
CA THR A 17 -15.17 -4.34 -10.07
C THR A 17 -14.31 -5.28 -10.91
N PHE A 18 -13.03 -5.40 -10.56
CA PHE A 18 -12.12 -6.36 -11.17
C PHE A 18 -11.09 -6.85 -10.15
N SER A 19 -10.51 -8.03 -10.40
CA SER A 19 -9.42 -8.57 -9.58
C SER A 19 -8.07 -8.21 -10.19
N TYR A 20 -7.11 -7.82 -9.34
CA TYR A 20 -5.73 -7.52 -9.74
C TYR A 20 -4.74 -8.40 -8.97
N SER A 21 -4.74 -9.69 -9.29
CA SER A 21 -3.82 -10.67 -8.69
C SER A 21 -2.51 -10.71 -9.46
N GLY A 22 -2.48 -11.18 -10.71
CA GLY A 22 -1.35 -11.02 -11.66
C GLY A 22 0.03 -11.52 -11.18
N TYR A 23 0.12 -12.18 -10.03
CA TYR A 23 1.38 -12.40 -9.31
C TYR A 23 2.36 -13.31 -10.06
N HIS A 24 1.87 -14.13 -11.00
CA HIS A 24 2.73 -14.98 -11.83
C HIS A 24 3.79 -14.16 -12.58
N SER A 25 3.44 -12.92 -12.95
CA SER A 25 4.33 -12.01 -13.66
C SER A 25 5.58 -11.61 -12.85
N ILE A 26 5.53 -11.69 -11.51
CA ILE A 26 6.70 -11.51 -10.62
C ILE A 26 7.77 -12.57 -10.91
N ILE A 27 7.35 -13.79 -11.23
CA ILE A 27 8.23 -14.93 -11.48
C ILE A 27 8.68 -14.96 -12.93
N SER A 28 7.76 -14.75 -13.88
CA SER A 28 8.06 -14.84 -15.31
C SER A 28 8.84 -13.61 -15.82
N GLY A 29 8.63 -12.42 -15.23
CA GLY A 29 9.18 -11.16 -15.71
C GLY A 29 8.62 -10.68 -17.06
N VAL A 30 7.62 -11.38 -17.61
CA VAL A 30 7.01 -11.07 -18.90
C VAL A 30 5.72 -10.31 -18.66
N ASN A 31 5.57 -9.12 -19.26
CA ASN A 31 4.41 -8.24 -19.12
C ASN A 31 3.98 -8.08 -17.63
N PRO A 32 4.85 -7.50 -16.79
CA PRO A 32 4.65 -7.46 -15.35
C PRO A 32 3.38 -6.70 -14.97
N ASP A 33 2.49 -7.34 -14.21
CA ASP A 33 1.45 -6.67 -13.41
C ASP A 33 2.03 -6.13 -12.09
N TRP A 34 3.11 -6.76 -11.64
CA TRP A 34 3.82 -6.39 -10.43
C TRP A 34 5.33 -6.38 -10.69
N GLU A 35 6.01 -5.40 -10.12
CA GLU A 35 7.47 -5.29 -10.17
C GLU A 35 8.04 -5.00 -8.79
N TYR A 36 9.34 -5.29 -8.60
CA TYR A 36 10.01 -4.91 -7.36
C TYR A 36 9.98 -3.39 -7.22
N GLY A 37 9.40 -2.93 -6.11
CA GLY A 37 9.34 -1.51 -5.76
C GLY A 37 10.73 -0.94 -5.48
N GLY A 38 10.85 0.37 -5.62
CA GLY A 38 12.13 1.04 -5.49
C GLY A 38 12.10 2.49 -5.95
N PHE A 39 13.25 3.14 -5.88
CA PHE A 39 13.40 4.55 -6.27
C PHE A 39 14.72 4.76 -7.02
N PRO A 40 14.74 5.66 -8.03
CA PRO A 40 15.98 6.14 -8.60
C PRO A 40 16.77 6.93 -7.53
N LEU A 41 18.09 6.78 -7.55
CA LEU A 41 19.01 7.47 -6.66
C LEU A 41 19.70 8.64 -7.39
N PRO A 42 20.21 9.66 -6.65
CA PRO A 42 20.87 10.82 -7.27
C PRO A 42 22.10 10.47 -8.12
N ASP A 43 22.75 9.34 -7.85
CA ASP A 43 23.91 8.84 -8.61
C ASP A 43 23.52 8.11 -9.92
N GLY A 44 22.23 8.05 -10.25
CA GLY A 44 21.70 7.36 -11.43
C GLY A 44 21.47 5.86 -11.23
N SER A 45 21.82 5.30 -10.08
CA SER A 45 21.49 3.92 -9.74
C SER A 45 20.01 3.80 -9.30
N PHE A 46 19.53 2.56 -9.12
CA PHE A 46 18.15 2.31 -8.68
C PHE A 46 18.15 1.44 -7.43
N TRP A 47 17.57 1.96 -6.36
CA TRP A 47 17.35 1.20 -5.13
C TRP A 47 16.16 0.28 -5.32
N ARG A 48 16.33 -1.03 -5.10
CA ARG A 48 15.24 -2.01 -5.15
C ARG A 48 14.98 -2.55 -3.74
N TYR A 49 13.71 -2.52 -3.33
CA TYR A 49 13.24 -3.23 -2.14
C TYR A 49 13.16 -4.72 -2.44
N ARG A 50 14.33 -5.35 -2.52
CA ARG A 50 14.50 -6.76 -2.80
C ARG A 50 15.47 -7.37 -1.81
N GLU A 51 14.92 -8.17 -0.91
CA GLU A 51 15.70 -9.00 0.00
C GLU A 51 16.27 -10.18 -0.79
N PRO A 52 17.61 -10.33 -0.89
CA PRO A 52 18.22 -11.34 -1.75
C PRO A 52 17.77 -12.77 -1.49
N ASN A 53 17.46 -13.09 -0.24
CA ASN A 53 17.09 -14.43 0.22
C ASN A 53 15.57 -14.60 0.43
N ALA A 54 14.75 -13.70 -0.10
CA ALA A 54 13.31 -13.87 -0.09
C ALA A 54 12.90 -15.06 -0.99
N ALA A 55 12.12 -15.98 -0.44
CA ALA A 55 11.41 -16.99 -1.21
C ALA A 55 10.05 -16.43 -1.61
N VAL A 56 9.83 -16.26 -2.92
CA VAL A 56 8.57 -15.79 -3.51
C VAL A 56 7.88 -16.98 -4.15
N ILE A 57 6.65 -17.25 -3.73
CA ILE A 57 5.84 -18.38 -4.17
C ILE A 57 4.52 -17.82 -4.67
N VAL A 58 4.12 -18.22 -5.87
CA VAL A 58 2.83 -17.85 -6.46
C VAL A 58 2.00 -19.11 -6.60
N GLU A 59 0.82 -19.12 -5.99
CA GLU A 59 -0.14 -20.22 -6.01
C GLU A 59 -1.47 -19.71 -6.56
N ALA A 60 -1.67 -19.85 -7.87
CA ALA A 60 -2.77 -19.21 -8.59
C ALA A 60 -2.80 -17.69 -8.32
N GLU A 61 -3.86 -17.20 -7.66
CA GLU A 61 -4.06 -15.78 -7.34
C GLU A 61 -3.46 -15.37 -5.99
N ARG A 62 -2.66 -16.24 -5.35
CA ARG A 62 -2.06 -15.96 -4.05
C ARG A 62 -0.56 -15.73 -4.17
N LEU A 63 -0.11 -14.64 -3.56
CA LEU A 63 1.30 -14.36 -3.34
C LEU A 63 1.70 -14.77 -1.91
N ARG A 64 2.76 -15.56 -1.80
CA ARG A 64 3.41 -15.86 -0.52
C ARG A 64 4.87 -15.44 -0.61
N VAL A 65 5.30 -14.65 0.36
CA VAL A 65 6.70 -14.24 0.50
C VAL A 65 7.21 -14.71 1.86
N ARG A 66 8.39 -15.31 1.88
CA ARG A 66 9.08 -15.67 3.12
C ARG A 66 10.49 -15.10 3.10
N VAL A 67 10.85 -14.40 4.17
CA VAL A 67 12.20 -13.93 4.43
C VAL A 67 12.66 -14.58 5.73
N GLY A 68 13.72 -15.39 5.67
CA GLY A 68 14.27 -16.04 6.87
C GLY A 68 15.04 -15.07 7.76
N GLN A 69 15.82 -14.18 7.14
CA GLN A 69 16.55 -13.10 7.78
C GLN A 69 16.56 -11.91 6.83
N ILE A 70 16.22 -10.73 7.36
CA ILE A 70 16.36 -9.46 6.65
C ILE A 70 17.85 -9.09 6.66
N THR A 71 18.41 -8.82 5.49
CA THR A 71 19.83 -8.42 5.33
C THR A 71 19.97 -7.00 4.76
N ARG A 72 18.90 -6.45 4.17
CA ARG A 72 18.88 -5.09 3.65
C ARG A 72 18.82 -4.06 4.77
N PHE A 73 19.75 -3.10 4.70
CA PHE A 73 19.85 -1.99 5.65
C PHE A 73 20.37 -0.72 4.97
N ASN A 74 19.85 0.43 5.40
CA ASN A 74 20.29 1.78 5.04
C ASN A 74 20.15 2.71 6.26
N ASN A 75 21.26 3.18 6.83
CA ASN A 75 21.26 4.06 8.00
C ASN A 75 21.29 5.56 7.68
N GLN A 76 21.28 5.93 6.40
CA GLN A 76 21.43 7.33 5.98
C GLN A 76 20.13 7.90 5.44
N VAL A 77 19.34 7.08 4.74
CA VAL A 77 18.15 7.52 4.04
C VAL A 77 16.99 6.60 4.42
N GLN A 78 16.14 7.09 5.34
CA GLN A 78 15.06 6.31 5.95
C GLN A 78 14.13 5.66 4.90
N ILE A 79 13.75 6.38 3.83
CA ILE A 79 12.85 5.80 2.82
C ILE A 79 13.47 4.57 2.16
N LEU A 80 14.80 4.53 1.98
CA LEU A 80 15.50 3.37 1.42
C LEU A 80 15.55 2.19 2.40
N ASP A 81 15.39 2.43 3.70
CA ASP A 81 15.38 1.39 4.73
C ASP A 81 13.98 0.86 5.07
N ASN A 82 12.93 1.64 4.74
CA ASN A 82 11.57 1.43 5.22
C ASN A 82 10.98 0.07 4.83
N ALA A 83 11.23 -0.38 3.60
CA ALA A 83 10.81 -1.69 3.11
C ALA A 83 12.02 -2.58 2.82
N LYS A 84 11.89 -3.88 3.08
CA LYS A 84 12.96 -4.86 2.84
C LYS A 84 12.69 -5.70 1.59
N ASN A 85 11.43 -6.03 1.35
CA ASN A 85 10.97 -6.68 0.14
C ASN A 85 9.57 -6.15 -0.22
N MET A 86 9.42 -5.49 -1.37
CA MET A 86 8.18 -4.80 -1.74
C MET A 86 7.94 -4.93 -3.25
N PHE A 87 6.67 -5.04 -3.62
CA PHE A 87 6.22 -5.04 -5.00
C PHE A 87 5.26 -3.86 -5.23
N PHE A 88 5.38 -3.20 -6.37
CA PHE A 88 4.42 -2.20 -6.84
C PHE A 88 3.60 -2.77 -7.99
N SER A 89 2.33 -2.38 -8.06
CA SER A 89 1.53 -2.62 -9.25
C SER A 89 2.09 -1.79 -10.40
N THR A 90 2.18 -2.37 -11.59
CA THR A 90 2.55 -1.62 -12.80
C THR A 90 1.37 -0.81 -13.33
N LYS A 91 0.14 -1.26 -13.02
CA LYS A 91 -1.08 -0.49 -13.24
C LYS A 91 -1.26 0.58 -12.17
N LYS A 92 -1.66 1.77 -12.61
CA LYS A 92 -2.21 2.83 -11.75
C LYS A 92 -3.74 2.69 -11.73
N PHE A 93 -4.31 2.90 -10.55
CA PHE A 93 -5.76 2.85 -10.34
C PHE A 93 -6.29 4.27 -10.26
N GLU A 94 -7.21 4.62 -11.16
CA GLU A 94 -7.83 5.93 -11.18
C GLU A 94 -9.01 5.96 -10.21
N THR A 95 -8.97 6.89 -9.26
CA THR A 95 -10.13 7.21 -8.42
C THR A 95 -11.13 8.05 -9.24
N PRO A 96 -12.43 7.77 -9.21
CA PRO A 96 -13.42 8.59 -9.92
C PRO A 96 -13.42 10.04 -9.40
N ASP A 97 -13.82 11.00 -10.24
CA ASP A 97 -13.91 12.41 -9.85
C ASP A 97 -15.02 12.64 -8.82
N GLU A 98 -16.13 11.90 -8.95
CA GLU A 98 -17.19 11.81 -7.96
C GLU A 98 -17.33 10.35 -7.51
N GLY A 99 -17.30 10.10 -6.20
CA GLY A 99 -17.46 8.77 -5.62
C GLY A 99 -16.24 8.24 -4.88
N GLU A 100 -16.11 6.92 -4.83
CA GLU A 100 -15.12 6.22 -4.02
C GLU A 100 -14.51 5.06 -4.82
N MET A 101 -13.21 4.84 -4.65
CA MET A 101 -12.54 3.60 -5.03
C MET A 101 -12.30 2.77 -3.78
N SER A 102 -12.67 1.48 -3.83
CA SER A 102 -12.37 0.50 -2.78
C SER A 102 -11.35 -0.51 -3.28
N VAL A 103 -10.33 -0.78 -2.46
CA VAL A 103 -9.35 -1.86 -2.67
C VAL A 103 -9.52 -2.87 -1.54
N GLU A 104 -9.75 -4.13 -1.89
CA GLU A 104 -10.01 -5.21 -0.94
C GLU A 104 -9.05 -6.38 -1.16
N TRP A 105 -8.62 -7.01 -0.06
CA TRP A 105 -7.76 -8.18 -0.11
C TRP A 105 -7.88 -9.03 1.16
N GLU A 106 -7.38 -10.25 1.08
CA GLU A 106 -7.17 -11.13 2.23
C GLU A 106 -5.68 -11.29 2.47
N MET A 107 -5.25 -11.17 3.73
CA MET A 107 -3.83 -11.31 4.07
C MET A 107 -3.67 -12.00 5.41
N THR A 108 -2.54 -12.70 5.54
CA THR A 108 -2.05 -13.19 6.81
C THR A 108 -0.56 -12.89 6.93
N ALA A 109 -0.10 -12.63 8.15
CA ALA A 109 1.31 -12.35 8.45
C ALA A 109 1.81 -13.23 9.60
N ARG A 110 3.11 -13.56 9.53
CA ARG A 110 3.86 -14.21 10.60
C ARG A 110 5.23 -13.53 10.68
N CYS A 111 5.44 -12.72 11.70
CA CYS A 111 6.75 -12.16 11.97
C CYS A 111 7.51 -13.10 12.90
N THR A 112 8.80 -13.30 12.63
CA THR A 112 9.66 -14.14 13.46
C THR A 112 10.73 -13.30 14.10
N GLY A 113 10.97 -13.49 15.41
CA GLY A 113 11.99 -12.73 16.13
C GLY A 113 11.60 -11.30 16.48
N THR A 114 10.35 -10.89 16.24
CA THR A 114 9.83 -9.60 16.68
C THR A 114 9.41 -9.63 18.15
N ARG A 115 9.54 -8.49 18.83
CA ARG A 115 9.03 -8.31 20.18
C ARG A 115 7.50 -8.34 20.18
N PRO A 116 6.87 -9.01 21.17
CA PRO A 116 5.41 -8.95 21.33
C PRO A 116 4.93 -7.51 21.41
N ARG A 117 3.81 -7.21 20.73
CA ARG A 117 3.16 -5.89 20.73
C ARG A 117 4.00 -4.73 20.19
N ASP A 118 5.15 -4.98 19.56
CA ASP A 118 5.99 -3.97 18.92
C ASP A 118 5.89 -4.09 17.40
N LEU A 119 4.93 -3.38 16.80
CA LEU A 119 4.73 -3.40 15.35
C LEU A 119 5.95 -2.85 14.58
N TYR A 120 6.74 -1.97 15.21
CA TYR A 120 7.86 -1.30 14.58
C TYR A 120 9.11 -2.17 14.47
N ASP A 121 9.12 -3.32 15.16
CA ASP A 121 10.19 -4.33 15.07
C ASP A 121 10.08 -5.19 13.80
N GLY A 122 8.93 -5.17 13.13
CA GLY A 122 8.72 -5.80 11.83
C GLY A 122 7.26 -6.04 11.51
N PHE A 123 6.88 -5.87 10.25
CA PHE A 123 5.50 -6.03 9.79
C PHE A 123 5.45 -6.46 8.32
N VAL A 124 4.27 -6.92 7.90
CA VAL A 124 3.89 -7.03 6.49
C VAL A 124 2.87 -5.93 6.21
N SER A 125 3.00 -5.25 5.08
CA SER A 125 2.09 -4.18 4.69
C SER A 125 1.46 -4.36 3.32
N VAL A 126 0.26 -3.78 3.17
CA VAL A 126 -0.32 -3.41 1.88
C VAL A 126 -0.53 -1.89 1.91
N ASN A 127 -0.09 -1.23 0.85
CA ASN A 127 0.01 0.22 0.76
C ASN A 127 -0.81 0.71 -0.44
N LEU A 128 -1.71 1.68 -0.24
CA LEU A 128 -2.34 2.46 -1.29
C LEU A 128 -1.69 3.83 -1.34
N LEU A 129 -0.98 4.11 -2.43
CA LEU A 129 -0.14 5.30 -2.57
C LEU A 129 -0.71 6.25 -3.64
N ASP A 130 -0.98 7.50 -3.25
CA ASP A 130 -1.31 8.57 -4.18
C ASP A 130 -0.10 9.48 -4.40
N PHE A 131 0.61 9.22 -5.49
CA PHE A 131 1.77 10.01 -5.90
C PHE A 131 1.43 11.40 -6.45
N ARG A 132 0.15 11.80 -6.51
CA ARG A 132 -0.20 13.21 -6.83
C ARG A 132 -0.09 14.10 -5.59
N THR A 133 -0.52 13.59 -4.45
CA THR A 133 -0.59 14.35 -3.18
C THR A 133 0.47 13.93 -2.16
N GLY A 134 1.14 12.80 -2.40
CA GLY A 134 2.07 12.19 -1.45
C GLY A 134 1.37 11.39 -0.35
N THR A 135 0.07 11.12 -0.50
CA THR A 135 -0.72 10.38 0.49
C THR A 135 -0.38 8.90 0.46
N ALA A 136 -0.23 8.29 1.63
CA ALA A 136 -0.14 6.85 1.82
C ALA A 136 -1.21 6.38 2.81
N LEU A 137 -1.94 5.34 2.41
CA LEU A 137 -2.94 4.66 3.21
C LEU A 137 -2.53 3.19 3.31
N ASP A 138 -2.17 2.76 4.51
CA ASP A 138 -1.54 1.45 4.68
C ASP A 138 -2.24 0.62 5.75
N PHE A 139 -2.15 -0.70 5.59
CA PHE A 139 -2.34 -1.65 6.69
C PHE A 139 -1.02 -2.32 7.01
N PHE A 140 -0.63 -2.27 8.28
CA PHE A 140 0.56 -2.94 8.80
C PHE A 140 0.11 -4.06 9.73
N VAL A 141 0.65 -5.26 9.53
CA VAL A 141 0.21 -6.46 10.25
C VAL A 141 1.41 -7.24 10.73
N CYS A 142 1.41 -7.57 12.01
CA CYS A 142 2.37 -8.49 12.60
C CYS A 142 1.74 -9.24 13.77
N ASN A 143 1.77 -10.58 13.76
CA ASN A 143 1.42 -11.49 14.87
C ASN A 143 0.19 -11.12 15.73
N ASP A 144 0.33 -10.14 16.63
CA ASP A 144 -0.58 -9.67 17.68
C ASP A 144 -0.96 -8.17 17.57
N VAL A 145 -0.56 -7.49 16.48
CA VAL A 145 -0.87 -6.07 16.19
C VAL A 145 -1.31 -5.92 14.73
N ILE A 146 -2.39 -5.17 14.53
CA ILE A 146 -2.81 -4.62 13.24
C ILE A 146 -2.88 -3.11 13.42
N ALA A 147 -2.30 -2.35 12.50
CA ALA A 147 -2.44 -0.91 12.46
C ALA A 147 -2.81 -0.43 11.07
N THR A 148 -3.46 0.72 11.02
CA THR A 148 -3.57 1.52 9.81
C THR A 148 -2.59 2.69 9.87
N VAL A 149 -2.08 3.09 8.72
CA VAL A 149 -1.27 4.30 8.60
C VAL A 149 -1.96 5.26 7.63
N TYR A 150 -2.10 6.51 8.06
CA TYR A 150 -2.41 7.63 7.18
C TYR A 150 -1.23 8.59 7.21
N ALA A 151 -0.57 8.75 6.06
CA ALA A 151 0.63 9.55 5.98
C ALA A 151 0.60 10.48 4.76
N ARG A 152 1.37 11.56 4.87
CA ARG A 152 1.83 12.35 3.72
C ARG A 152 3.34 12.31 3.69
N LEU A 153 3.90 11.68 2.66
CA LEU A 153 5.32 11.37 2.56
C LEU A 153 5.98 12.12 1.38
N PRO A 154 7.27 12.50 1.50
CA PRO A 154 8.03 13.13 0.43
C PRO A 154 8.49 12.07 -0.60
N PHE A 155 7.54 11.45 -1.31
CA PHE A 155 7.88 10.48 -2.35
C PHE A 155 8.70 11.13 -3.49
N PRO A 156 9.76 10.47 -3.98
CA PRO A 156 10.51 10.97 -5.14
C PRO A 156 9.61 11.26 -6.34
N GLY A 157 9.71 12.47 -6.90
CA GLY A 157 8.93 12.92 -8.06
C GLY A 157 7.55 13.48 -7.74
N VAL A 158 7.11 13.44 -6.47
CA VAL A 158 5.84 14.03 -6.04
C VAL A 158 6.06 15.51 -5.69
N PRO A 159 5.22 16.44 -6.20
CA PRO A 159 5.33 17.85 -5.85
C PRO A 159 5.25 18.06 -4.34
N GLU A 160 6.08 18.98 -3.86
CA GLU A 160 6.01 19.43 -2.49
C GLU A 160 4.63 20.04 -2.19
N PRO A 161 3.96 19.65 -1.09
CA PRO A 161 2.72 20.28 -0.70
C PRO A 161 2.95 21.78 -0.54
N GLN A 162 2.13 22.59 -1.22
CA GLN A 162 2.16 24.03 -1.03
C GLN A 162 1.64 24.32 0.36
N ASP A 163 2.49 24.88 1.22
CA ASP A 163 2.12 25.23 2.57
C ASP A 163 2.33 26.74 2.78
N PRO A 164 1.28 27.50 3.14
CA PRO A 164 1.47 28.88 3.56
C PRO A 164 2.22 28.91 4.90
N GLU A 165 2.98 29.99 5.16
CA GLU A 165 3.82 30.21 6.35
C GLU A 165 3.15 29.97 7.72
N ASN A 166 1.81 29.86 7.77
CA ASN A 166 0.99 29.66 8.97
C ASN A 166 0.15 28.37 8.93
N ALA A 167 0.64 27.33 8.27
CA ALA A 167 -0.07 26.06 8.19
C ALA A 167 -0.33 25.43 9.58
N VAL A 168 -1.58 25.06 9.84
CA VAL A 168 -2.02 24.45 11.10
C VAL A 168 -1.57 22.98 11.22
N ARG A 169 -1.18 22.34 10.10
CA ARG A 169 -0.84 20.92 10.04
C ARG A 169 0.61 20.73 9.60
N PRO A 170 1.28 19.66 10.08
CA PRO A 170 2.58 19.29 9.54
C PRO A 170 2.50 19.01 8.04
N LYS A 171 3.45 19.57 7.30
CA LYS A 171 3.59 19.37 5.86
C LYS A 171 3.75 17.90 5.44
N TYR A 172 4.51 17.13 6.23
CA TYR A 172 4.64 15.69 6.14
C TYR A 172 4.36 15.09 7.50
N PHE A 173 3.68 13.95 7.52
CA PHE A 173 3.32 13.25 8.75
C PHE A 173 3.10 11.77 8.47
N SER A 174 3.09 10.98 9.53
CA SER A 174 2.64 9.60 9.53
C SER A 174 1.84 9.38 10.80
N ASP A 175 0.55 9.11 10.66
CA ASP A 175 -0.35 8.82 11.75
C ASP A 175 -0.59 7.31 11.82
N PHE A 176 -0.09 6.69 12.89
CA PHE A 176 -0.22 5.26 13.14
C PHE A 176 -1.38 5.02 14.10
N ASN A 177 -2.32 4.19 13.69
CA ASN A 177 -3.46 3.81 14.51
C ASN A 177 -3.50 2.29 14.67
N GLU A 178 -3.01 1.80 15.82
CA GLU A 178 -3.17 0.40 16.20
C GLU A 178 -4.65 0.09 16.49
N LEU A 179 -5.19 -0.87 15.76
CA LEU A 179 -6.60 -1.23 15.86
C LEU A 179 -6.83 -2.10 17.10
N PRO A 180 -7.96 -1.91 17.82
CA PRO A 180 -8.34 -2.76 18.95
C PRO A 180 -8.93 -4.09 18.47
N ILE A 181 -8.19 -4.80 17.61
CA ILE A 181 -8.59 -6.07 17.00
C ILE A 181 -7.60 -7.14 17.48
N GLU A 182 -8.13 -8.17 18.14
CA GLU A 182 -7.33 -9.34 18.49
C GLU A 182 -6.93 -10.14 17.24
N THR A 183 -5.66 -10.53 17.18
CA THR A 183 -5.13 -11.38 16.11
C THR A 183 -4.05 -12.31 16.66
N LYS A 184 -3.67 -13.33 15.89
CA LYS A 184 -2.59 -14.26 16.21
C LYS A 184 -1.74 -14.58 14.98
N PRO A 185 -0.52 -15.10 15.16
CA PRO A 185 0.37 -15.45 14.04
C PRO A 185 -0.33 -16.35 13.01
N GLY A 186 -0.38 -15.89 11.75
CA GLY A 186 -0.99 -16.65 10.68
C GLY A 186 -2.52 -16.64 10.64
N GLN A 187 -3.19 -15.77 11.40
CA GLN A 187 -4.62 -15.54 11.25
C GLN A 187 -4.89 -14.79 9.94
N LEU A 188 -5.89 -15.27 9.19
CA LEU A 188 -6.36 -14.62 7.97
C LEU A 188 -7.37 -13.53 8.34
N HIS A 189 -7.23 -12.36 7.72
CA HIS A 189 -8.19 -11.27 7.80
C HIS A 189 -8.50 -10.76 6.39
N ARG A 190 -9.67 -10.15 6.24
CA ARG A 190 -10.05 -9.37 5.07
C ARG A 190 -9.92 -7.89 5.39
N TYR A 191 -9.33 -7.14 4.48
CA TYR A 191 -9.05 -5.72 4.61
C TYR A 191 -9.73 -4.96 3.47
N ARG A 192 -10.02 -3.68 3.73
CA ARG A 192 -10.52 -2.73 2.74
C ARG A 192 -9.90 -1.37 3.00
N ILE A 193 -9.43 -0.72 1.94
CA ILE A 193 -9.20 0.73 1.93
C ILE A 193 -10.20 1.33 0.96
N SER A 194 -10.93 2.32 1.46
CA SER A 194 -11.84 3.17 0.70
C SER A 194 -11.20 4.54 0.54
N TYR A 195 -11.19 5.07 -0.69
CA TYR A 195 -10.53 6.33 -1.01
C TYR A 195 -11.37 7.18 -1.96
N SER A 196 -11.55 8.44 -1.57
CA SER A 196 -12.17 9.51 -2.36
C SER A 196 -11.15 10.64 -2.52
N LYS A 197 -11.15 11.28 -3.70
CA LYS A 197 -10.26 12.41 -4.01
C LYS A 197 -10.54 13.63 -3.13
#